data_AF-A0A4D7YQN2-F1
#
_entry.id   AF-A0A4D7YQN2-F1
#
_cell.length_a   1.000
_cell.length_b   1.000
_cell.length_c   1.000
_cell.angle_alpha   90.00
_cell.angle_beta   90.00
_cell.angle_gamma   90.00
#
_symmetry.space_group_name_H-M   'P 1'
#
loop_
_entity.id
_entity.type
_entity.pdbx_description
1 polymer ?
#
loop_
_entity_poly.entity_id
_entity_poly.type
_entity_poly.pdbx_seq_one_letter_code
_entity_poly.pdbx_strand_id
1 'polypeptide(L)'
;MTDEDVETLRHLVNQGMGDNTLRALTSDLAYLEAWGLAATGQSLPWPAPEALLLKFVAHHLWDPERRASDPDHGMPAEVDENLRGQGFLKSIGPHAPDTVRRRLASWSTMTKWRGLSGAFSSPALKQAIRLAVRAVPRTRRRKSAKAVTGDILQMLLATCASDSLRDIRDRAMLMVAFASGGRRRSEIAGLRLEQFTIEPPIEVDDGPPLPSLAIHLGRTKTTTGEQDDVVYLTGRPVEALNTWLAAARIDKGSVFRGIGRWGTVSRRALDPQSVNAILKQRAEMAGLESGEFSAHGLRSGYLTEAANRGIPLPEAMEQSRHRSVQQASSYYNNASRRSGRAARIL
;
A
#
# COMPACT_ATOMS: atom_id res chain seq x y z
N MET A 1 24.15 -12.41 -27.42
CA MET A 1 24.14 -11.86 -26.06
C MET A 1 25.02 -12.75 -25.22
N THR A 2 25.98 -12.15 -24.53
CA THR A 2 26.83 -12.84 -23.57
C THR A 2 26.10 -13.02 -22.23
N ASP A 3 26.61 -13.86 -21.34
CA ASP A 3 26.07 -13.98 -19.99
C ASP A 3 26.17 -12.66 -19.20
N GLU A 4 27.17 -11.83 -19.51
CA GLU A 4 27.34 -10.48 -18.94
C GLU A 4 26.27 -9.49 -19.41
N ASP A 5 25.84 -9.57 -20.69
CA ASP A 5 24.72 -8.78 -21.21
C ASP A 5 23.41 -9.14 -20.49
N VAL A 6 23.20 -10.43 -20.22
CA VAL A 6 22.02 -10.93 -19.51
C VAL A 6 22.01 -10.45 -18.06
N GLU A 7 23.15 -10.50 -17.37
CA GLU A 7 23.25 -10.04 -15.98
C GLU A 7 23.08 -8.53 -15.87
N THR A 8 23.61 -7.77 -16.84
CA THR A 8 23.39 -6.32 -16.93
C THR A 8 21.92 -5.98 -17.14
N LEU A 9 21.23 -6.68 -18.05
CA LEU A 9 19.79 -6.49 -18.26
C LEU A 9 18.97 -6.89 -17.04
N ARG A 10 19.32 -7.99 -16.34
CA ARG A 10 18.68 -8.35 -15.06
C ARG A 10 18.88 -7.27 -14.01
N HIS A 11 20.09 -6.72 -13.89
CA HIS A 11 20.36 -5.61 -12.99
C HIS A 11 19.50 -4.39 -13.32
N LEU A 12 19.46 -3.97 -14.59
CA LEU A 12 18.66 -2.82 -15.03
C LEU A 12 17.15 -3.04 -14.81
N VAL A 13 16.66 -4.24 -15.06
CA VAL A 13 15.27 -4.62 -14.82
C VAL A 13 14.95 -4.61 -13.31
N ASN A 14 15.88 -5.08 -12.47
CA ASN A 14 15.74 -5.04 -11.01
C ASN A 14 15.82 -3.60 -10.46
N GLN A 15 16.66 -2.73 -11.03
CA GLN A 15 16.74 -1.32 -10.66
C GLN A 15 15.51 -0.53 -11.12
N GLY A 16 15.02 -0.81 -12.34
CA GLY A 16 13.84 -0.15 -12.90
C GLY A 16 12.51 -0.62 -12.30
N MET A 17 12.46 -1.83 -11.73
CA MET A 17 11.29 -2.34 -11.03
C MET A 17 11.46 -2.29 -9.51
N GLY A 18 10.72 -1.39 -8.85
CA GLY A 18 10.76 -1.33 -7.39
C GLY A 18 10.40 -2.67 -6.71
N ASP A 19 11.04 -2.97 -5.57
CA ASP A 19 10.95 -4.23 -4.83
C ASP A 19 9.51 -4.76 -4.60
N ASN A 20 8.54 -3.86 -4.41
CA ASN A 20 7.14 -4.23 -4.24
C ASN A 20 6.54 -4.85 -5.51
N THR A 21 6.92 -4.34 -6.68
CA THR A 21 6.50 -4.85 -7.98
C THR A 21 7.11 -6.22 -8.22
N LEU A 22 8.42 -6.39 -7.96
CA LEU A 22 9.09 -7.68 -8.03
C LEU A 22 8.44 -8.72 -7.12
N ARG A 23 8.24 -8.40 -5.83
CA ARG A 23 7.55 -9.30 -4.89
C ARG A 23 6.13 -9.65 -5.33
N ALA A 24 5.39 -8.70 -5.90
CA ALA A 24 4.05 -8.96 -6.42
C ALA A 24 4.08 -9.89 -7.64
N LEU A 25 5.00 -9.67 -8.59
CA LEU A 25 5.19 -10.53 -9.76
C LEU A 25 5.57 -11.96 -9.35
N THR A 26 6.55 -12.13 -8.45
CA THR A 26 6.95 -13.45 -7.94
C THR A 26 5.78 -14.16 -7.26
N SER A 27 5.03 -13.46 -6.41
CA SER A 27 3.86 -14.04 -5.73
C SER A 27 2.73 -14.41 -6.71
N ASP A 28 2.50 -13.60 -7.74
CA ASP A 28 1.48 -13.88 -8.75
C ASP A 28 1.89 -15.06 -9.63
N LEU A 29 3.16 -15.16 -10.00
CA LEU A 29 3.69 -16.28 -10.78
C LEU A 29 3.60 -17.60 -10.00
N ALA A 30 4.03 -17.61 -8.74
CA ALA A 30 3.95 -18.80 -7.90
C ALA A 30 2.50 -19.30 -7.79
N TYR A 31 1.54 -18.39 -7.62
CA TYR A 31 0.12 -18.76 -7.65
C TYR A 31 -0.32 -19.29 -9.01
N LEU A 32 0.05 -18.62 -10.11
CA LEU A 32 -0.39 -19.00 -11.45
C LEU A 32 0.14 -20.38 -11.85
N GLU A 33 1.41 -20.69 -11.54
CA GLU A 33 1.99 -22.03 -11.76
C GLU A 33 1.26 -23.09 -10.94
N ALA A 34 1.05 -22.84 -9.64
CA ALA A 34 0.31 -23.77 -8.79
C ALA A 34 -1.12 -24.01 -9.29
N TRP A 35 -1.81 -22.93 -9.70
CA TRP A 35 -3.15 -23.03 -10.28
C TRP A 35 -3.16 -23.74 -11.63
N GLY A 36 -2.18 -23.48 -12.51
CA GLY A 36 -2.03 -24.17 -13.78
C GLY A 36 -1.88 -25.66 -13.58
N LEU A 37 -0.94 -26.06 -12.73
CA LEU A 37 -0.70 -27.47 -12.40
C LEU A 37 -1.95 -28.14 -11.80
N ALA A 38 -2.64 -27.48 -10.87
CA ALA A 38 -3.85 -28.02 -10.27
C ALA A 38 -5.02 -28.11 -11.26
N ALA A 39 -5.18 -27.13 -12.17
CA ALA A 39 -6.35 -27.03 -13.06
C ALA A 39 -6.18 -27.73 -14.42
N THR A 40 -4.95 -28.04 -14.83
CA THR A 40 -4.65 -28.68 -16.13
C THR A 40 -3.67 -29.85 -16.04
N GLY A 41 -3.10 -30.14 -14.87
CA GLY A 41 -2.08 -31.17 -14.72
C GLY A 41 -0.73 -30.82 -15.38
N GLN A 42 -0.55 -29.59 -15.86
CA GLN A 42 0.63 -29.15 -16.60
C GLN A 42 1.10 -27.78 -16.09
N SER A 43 2.40 -27.50 -16.28
CA SER A 43 2.97 -26.17 -16.01
C SER A 43 2.32 -25.09 -16.86
N LEU A 44 2.43 -23.84 -16.41
CA LEU A 44 1.78 -22.71 -17.08
C LEU A 44 2.31 -22.53 -18.52
N PRO A 45 1.45 -22.49 -19.55
CA PRO A 45 1.88 -22.32 -20.93
C PRO A 45 2.26 -20.88 -21.26
N TRP A 46 3.18 -20.72 -22.22
CA TRP A 46 3.67 -19.44 -22.70
C TRP A 46 3.68 -19.41 -24.24
N PRO A 47 2.83 -18.61 -24.91
CA PRO A 47 1.76 -17.80 -24.35
C PRO A 47 0.57 -18.64 -23.86
N ALA A 48 -0.26 -18.05 -23.01
CA ALA A 48 -1.50 -18.67 -22.56
C ALA A 48 -2.53 -18.76 -23.71
N PRO A 49 -3.15 -19.94 -23.95
CA PRO A 49 -4.32 -20.04 -24.81
C PRO A 49 -5.48 -19.20 -24.25
N GLU A 50 -6.29 -18.59 -25.13
CA GLU A 50 -7.44 -17.78 -24.70
C GLU A 50 -8.41 -18.55 -23.81
N ALA A 51 -8.67 -19.82 -24.13
CA ALA A 51 -9.50 -20.71 -23.33
C ALA A 51 -8.98 -20.86 -21.88
N LEU A 52 -7.65 -20.86 -21.69
CA LEU A 52 -7.05 -20.96 -20.36
C LEU A 52 -7.21 -19.65 -19.57
N LEU A 53 -7.13 -18.49 -20.25
CA LEU A 53 -7.40 -17.18 -19.64
C LEU A 53 -8.86 -17.08 -19.20
N LEU A 54 -9.79 -17.56 -20.03
CA LEU A 54 -11.21 -17.62 -19.69
C LEU A 54 -11.48 -18.59 -18.53
N LYS A 55 -10.83 -19.77 -18.51
CA LYS A 55 -10.86 -20.72 -17.39
C LYS A 55 -10.39 -20.04 -16.10
N PHE A 56 -9.28 -19.29 -16.15
CA PHE A 56 -8.79 -18.54 -14.99
C PHE A 56 -9.83 -17.55 -14.47
N VAL A 57 -10.51 -16.83 -15.36
CA VAL A 57 -11.59 -15.91 -14.98
C VAL A 57 -12.75 -16.67 -14.32
N ALA A 58 -13.21 -17.78 -14.91
CA ALA A 58 -14.31 -18.58 -14.37
C ALA A 58 -14.00 -19.16 -12.98
N HIS A 59 -12.79 -19.70 -12.78
CA HIS A 59 -12.38 -20.27 -11.49
C HIS A 59 -12.31 -19.21 -10.37
N HIS A 60 -12.13 -17.93 -10.69
CA HIS A 60 -11.86 -16.90 -9.68
C HIS A 60 -12.94 -15.82 -9.57
N LEU A 61 -13.75 -15.60 -10.60
CA LEU A 61 -14.83 -14.60 -10.62
C LEU A 61 -16.20 -15.26 -10.76
N TRP A 62 -16.48 -16.22 -9.89
CA TRP A 62 -17.78 -16.89 -9.79
C TRP A 62 -18.68 -16.24 -8.73
N ASP A 63 -19.92 -16.73 -8.68
CA ASP A 63 -21.01 -16.25 -7.84
C ASP A 63 -21.25 -17.22 -6.67
N PRO A 64 -21.01 -16.80 -5.41
CA PRO A 64 -21.23 -17.63 -4.24
C PRO A 64 -22.64 -18.19 -4.10
N GLU A 65 -23.67 -17.41 -4.47
CA GLU A 65 -25.06 -17.84 -4.32
C GLU A 65 -25.39 -18.96 -5.30
N ARG A 66 -24.97 -18.79 -6.56
CA ARG A 66 -25.14 -19.83 -7.57
C ARG A 66 -24.37 -21.11 -7.22
N ARG A 67 -23.19 -21.00 -6.60
CA ARG A 67 -22.43 -22.18 -6.17
C ARG A 67 -23.14 -23.01 -5.09
N ALA A 68 -23.99 -22.39 -4.28
CA ALA A 68 -24.78 -23.13 -3.30
C ALA A 68 -25.76 -24.12 -3.95
N SER A 69 -26.24 -23.81 -5.16
CA SER A 69 -27.12 -24.67 -5.97
C SER A 69 -26.38 -25.48 -7.05
N ASP A 70 -25.17 -25.08 -7.41
CA ASP A 70 -24.37 -25.63 -8.51
C ASP A 70 -22.91 -25.77 -8.05
N PRO A 71 -22.52 -26.92 -7.46
CA PRO A 71 -21.17 -27.12 -6.89
C PRO A 71 -20.02 -26.91 -7.88
N ASP A 72 -20.30 -27.08 -9.18
CA ASP A 72 -19.34 -26.92 -10.27
C ASP A 72 -19.19 -25.44 -10.71
N HIS A 73 -20.03 -24.54 -10.19
CA HIS A 73 -19.93 -23.12 -10.48
C HIS A 73 -18.68 -22.50 -9.83
N GLY A 74 -17.65 -22.28 -10.64
CA GLY A 74 -16.41 -21.64 -10.24
C GLY A 74 -15.21 -22.57 -10.29
N MET A 75 -14.35 -22.52 -9.28
CA MET A 75 -13.18 -23.40 -9.19
C MET A 75 -13.61 -24.81 -8.76
N PRO A 76 -13.21 -25.89 -9.44
CA PRO A 76 -13.48 -27.25 -8.98
C PRO A 76 -12.94 -27.49 -7.57
N ALA A 77 -13.62 -28.30 -6.76
CA ALA A 77 -13.28 -28.53 -5.36
C ALA A 77 -11.85 -29.07 -5.20
N GLU A 78 -11.46 -30.03 -6.03
CA GLU A 78 -10.11 -30.59 -6.09
C GLU A 78 -9.01 -29.54 -6.34
N VAL A 79 -9.27 -28.57 -7.22
CA VAL A 79 -8.33 -27.47 -7.52
C VAL A 79 -8.23 -26.52 -6.32
N ASP A 80 -9.36 -26.19 -5.71
CA ASP A 80 -9.44 -25.32 -4.54
C ASP A 80 -8.72 -25.93 -3.34
N GLU A 81 -9.00 -27.20 -3.03
CA GLU A 81 -8.36 -27.97 -1.95
C GLU A 81 -6.86 -28.11 -2.16
N ASN A 82 -6.42 -28.42 -3.38
CA ASN A 82 -5.01 -28.50 -3.72
C ASN A 82 -4.28 -27.17 -3.47
N LEU A 83 -4.86 -26.05 -3.93
CA LEU A 83 -4.27 -24.73 -3.74
C LEU A 83 -4.28 -24.28 -2.27
N ARG A 84 -5.29 -24.66 -1.49
CA ARG A 84 -5.34 -24.40 -0.05
C ARG A 84 -4.34 -25.24 0.72
N GLY A 85 -4.23 -26.53 0.41
CA GLY A 85 -3.29 -27.46 1.04
C GLY A 85 -1.84 -27.02 0.86
N GLN A 86 -1.51 -26.42 -0.28
CA GLN A 86 -0.20 -25.84 -0.56
C GLN A 86 -0.03 -24.40 -0.04
N GLY A 87 -1.07 -23.79 0.54
CA GLY A 87 -1.03 -22.43 1.10
C GLY A 87 -1.06 -21.29 0.08
N PHE A 88 -1.32 -21.57 -1.20
CA PHE A 88 -1.42 -20.57 -2.27
C PHE A 88 -2.77 -19.84 -2.26
N LEU A 89 -3.85 -20.51 -1.87
CA LEU A 89 -5.19 -19.93 -1.79
C LEU A 89 -5.60 -19.69 -0.33
N LYS A 90 -5.59 -18.42 0.09
CA LYS A 90 -5.92 -18.02 1.48
C LYS A 90 -7.33 -17.49 1.66
N SER A 91 -7.92 -16.90 0.61
CA SER A 91 -9.27 -16.35 0.68
C SER A 91 -10.32 -17.43 0.52
N ILE A 92 -11.37 -17.35 1.32
CA ILE A 92 -12.58 -18.17 1.15
C ILE A 92 -13.47 -17.48 0.10
N GLY A 93 -13.98 -18.26 -0.85
CA GLY A 93 -14.80 -17.75 -1.94
C GLY A 93 -14.01 -17.10 -3.09
N PRO A 94 -14.71 -16.43 -4.02
CA PRO A 94 -14.12 -15.91 -5.24
C PRO A 94 -13.20 -14.72 -4.97
N HIS A 95 -12.23 -14.52 -5.85
CA HIS A 95 -11.26 -13.43 -5.72
C HIS A 95 -11.89 -12.07 -5.96
N ALA A 96 -11.22 -11.04 -5.44
CA ALA A 96 -11.50 -9.67 -5.85
C ALA A 96 -11.17 -9.49 -7.34
N PRO A 97 -11.98 -8.75 -8.12
CA PRO A 97 -11.73 -8.48 -9.53
C PRO A 97 -10.33 -7.92 -9.80
N ASP A 98 -9.85 -7.03 -8.92
CA ASP A 98 -8.53 -6.41 -9.06
C ASP A 98 -7.39 -7.43 -8.85
N THR A 99 -7.60 -8.47 -8.03
CA THR A 99 -6.62 -9.57 -7.87
C THR A 99 -6.52 -10.38 -9.16
N VAL A 100 -7.67 -10.69 -9.79
CA VAL A 100 -7.70 -11.43 -11.07
C VAL A 100 -7.06 -10.61 -12.19
N ARG A 101 -7.44 -9.32 -12.31
CA ARG A 101 -6.82 -8.40 -13.27
C ARG A 101 -5.31 -8.28 -13.07
N ARG A 102 -4.85 -8.15 -11.82
CA ARG A 102 -3.42 -8.05 -11.51
C ARG A 102 -2.66 -9.30 -11.96
N ARG A 103 -3.16 -10.49 -11.65
CA ARG A 103 -2.52 -11.75 -12.06
C ARG A 103 -2.49 -11.93 -13.57
N LEU A 104 -3.58 -11.61 -14.26
CA LEU A 104 -3.61 -11.60 -15.73
C LEU A 104 -2.60 -10.60 -16.32
N ALA A 105 -2.45 -9.42 -15.70
CA ALA A 105 -1.45 -8.45 -16.10
C ALA A 105 -0.02 -8.96 -15.84
N SER A 106 0.26 -9.56 -14.68
CA SER A 106 1.54 -10.22 -14.38
C SER A 106 1.90 -11.30 -15.41
N TRP A 107 0.92 -12.14 -15.76
CA TRP A 107 1.06 -13.18 -16.78
C TRP A 107 1.34 -12.58 -18.17
N SER A 108 0.59 -11.54 -18.55
CA SER A 108 0.83 -10.80 -19.79
C SER A 108 2.23 -10.18 -19.82
N THR A 109 2.70 -9.59 -18.71
CA THR A 109 4.02 -8.96 -18.62
C THR A 109 5.13 -9.99 -18.81
N MET A 110 5.10 -11.13 -18.10
CA MET A 110 6.10 -12.18 -18.31
C MET A 110 6.04 -12.79 -19.71
N THR A 111 4.85 -12.91 -20.31
CA THR A 111 4.72 -13.41 -21.70
C THR A 111 5.46 -12.47 -22.66
N LYS A 112 5.28 -11.16 -22.50
CA LYS A 112 5.99 -10.14 -23.30
C LYS A 112 7.49 -10.15 -23.06
N TRP A 113 7.94 -10.34 -21.82
CA TRP A 113 9.38 -10.46 -21.52
C TRP A 113 10.04 -11.68 -22.17
N ARG A 114 9.27 -12.74 -22.45
CA ARG A 114 9.72 -13.88 -23.25
C ARG A 114 9.70 -13.61 -24.77
N GLY A 115 9.38 -12.38 -25.20
CA GLY A 115 9.24 -12.03 -26.62
C GLY A 115 7.96 -12.57 -27.27
N LEU A 116 6.98 -13.03 -26.47
CA LEU A 116 5.76 -13.67 -26.96
C LEU A 116 4.56 -12.72 -26.89
N SER A 117 3.58 -12.95 -27.77
CA SER A 117 2.28 -12.29 -27.75
C SER A 117 1.20 -13.29 -27.36
N GLY A 118 0.31 -12.91 -26.43
CA GLY A 118 -0.78 -13.76 -25.94
C GLY A 118 -2.15 -13.07 -26.03
N ALA A 119 -3.22 -13.83 -25.78
CA ALA A 119 -4.61 -13.37 -25.92
C ALA A 119 -5.13 -12.46 -24.77
N PHE A 120 -4.25 -11.84 -23.98
CA PHE A 120 -4.62 -11.04 -22.80
C PHE A 120 -5.43 -9.77 -23.13
N SER A 121 -5.41 -9.32 -24.38
CA SER A 121 -6.15 -8.15 -24.87
C SER A 121 -7.41 -8.51 -25.66
N SER A 122 -7.77 -9.80 -25.74
CA SER A 122 -8.86 -10.27 -26.58
C SER A 122 -10.23 -9.70 -26.16
N PRO A 123 -11.15 -9.47 -27.11
CA PRO A 123 -12.49 -9.02 -26.80
C PRO A 123 -13.24 -9.99 -25.87
N ALA A 124 -13.09 -11.30 -26.06
CA ALA A 124 -13.78 -12.31 -25.25
C ALA A 124 -13.33 -12.25 -23.77
N LEU A 125 -12.02 -12.16 -23.51
CA LEU A 125 -11.50 -12.03 -22.15
C LEU A 125 -11.97 -10.75 -21.47
N LYS A 126 -11.90 -9.62 -22.18
CA LYS A 126 -12.38 -8.32 -21.66
C LYS A 126 -13.88 -8.36 -21.33
N GLN A 127 -14.68 -8.99 -22.17
CA GLN A 127 -16.12 -9.15 -21.94
C GLN A 127 -16.39 -10.09 -20.76
N ALA A 128 -15.71 -11.24 -20.69
CA ALA A 128 -15.86 -12.20 -19.59
C ALA A 128 -15.59 -11.54 -18.22
N ILE A 129 -14.48 -10.80 -18.08
CA ILE A 129 -14.19 -10.08 -16.84
C ILE A 129 -15.25 -9.03 -16.54
N ARG A 130 -15.72 -8.27 -17.55
CA ARG A 130 -16.73 -7.22 -17.37
C ARG A 130 -18.06 -7.80 -16.88
N LEU A 131 -18.52 -8.88 -17.51
CA LEU A 131 -19.78 -9.55 -17.17
C LEU A 131 -19.68 -10.22 -15.80
N ALA A 132 -18.58 -10.93 -15.50
CA ALA A 132 -18.38 -11.55 -14.19
C ALA A 132 -18.36 -10.53 -13.04
N VAL A 133 -17.78 -9.35 -13.28
CA VAL A 133 -17.77 -8.25 -12.30
C VAL A 133 -19.16 -7.63 -12.10
N ARG A 134 -19.98 -7.57 -13.17
CA ARG A 134 -21.34 -7.03 -13.10
C ARG A 134 -22.34 -8.00 -12.49
N ALA A 135 -22.15 -9.30 -12.72
CA ALA A 135 -23.04 -10.36 -12.28
C ALA A 135 -23.09 -10.50 -10.76
N VAL A 136 -22.00 -10.19 -10.06
CA VAL A 136 -21.93 -10.31 -8.59
C VAL A 136 -21.73 -8.92 -7.98
N PRO A 137 -22.78 -8.32 -7.39
CA PRO A 137 -22.69 -7.06 -6.67
C PRO A 137 -21.74 -7.22 -5.47
N ARG A 138 -20.48 -6.80 -5.64
CA ARG A 138 -19.48 -6.86 -4.57
C ARG A 138 -19.48 -5.56 -3.78
N THR A 139 -19.71 -5.64 -2.48
CA THR A 139 -19.45 -4.51 -1.58
C THR A 139 -17.96 -4.19 -1.60
N ARG A 140 -17.59 -2.99 -2.07
CA ARG A 140 -16.19 -2.56 -2.12
C ARG A 140 -15.64 -2.42 -0.70
N ARG A 141 -14.91 -3.43 -0.21
CA ARG A 141 -14.22 -3.36 1.07
C ARG A 141 -12.95 -2.52 0.94
N ARG A 142 -12.83 -1.47 1.76
CA ARG A 142 -11.60 -0.68 1.86
C ARG A 142 -10.54 -1.48 2.61
N LYS A 143 -9.26 -1.23 2.33
CA LYS A 143 -8.13 -1.90 3.02
C LYS A 143 -8.05 -1.54 4.51
N SER A 144 -8.57 -0.37 4.87
CA SER A 144 -8.86 0.06 6.23
C SER A 144 -10.36 0.33 6.28
N ALA A 145 -11.09 -0.20 7.26
CA ALA A 145 -12.52 0.05 7.37
C ALA A 145 -12.77 1.52 7.73
N LYS A 146 -11.98 2.07 8.65
CA LYS A 146 -11.98 3.48 9.05
C LYS A 146 -10.70 4.20 8.64
N ALA A 147 -10.83 5.50 8.40
CA ALA A 147 -9.71 6.40 8.15
C ALA A 147 -9.11 6.86 9.49
N VAL A 148 -7.81 7.13 9.52
CA VAL A 148 -7.13 7.68 10.70
C VAL A 148 -7.10 9.20 10.56
N THR A 149 -8.20 9.88 10.88
CA THR A 149 -8.35 11.34 10.83
C THR A 149 -7.61 12.02 11.99
N GLY A 150 -7.57 13.36 12.03
CA GLY A 150 -6.78 14.10 13.01
C GLY A 150 -7.17 13.85 14.47
N ASP A 151 -8.45 13.61 14.73
CA ASP A 151 -9.01 13.19 16.03
C ASP A 151 -8.54 11.77 16.41
N ILE A 152 -8.65 10.81 15.51
CA ILE A 152 -8.17 9.43 15.74
C ILE A 152 -6.66 9.44 15.96
N LEU A 153 -5.89 10.19 15.15
CA LEU A 153 -4.45 10.31 15.33
C LEU A 153 -4.11 10.87 16.72
N GLN A 154 -4.84 11.88 17.21
CA GLN A 154 -4.65 12.40 18.57
C GLN A 154 -4.91 11.33 19.64
N MET A 155 -5.97 10.53 19.50
CA MET A 155 -6.22 9.40 20.41
C MET A 155 -5.06 8.40 20.41
N LEU A 156 -4.54 8.04 19.22
CA LEU A 156 -3.37 7.14 19.11
C LEU A 156 -2.13 7.74 19.79
N LEU A 157 -1.85 9.02 19.56
CA LEU A 157 -0.69 9.72 20.13
C LEU A 157 -0.78 9.85 21.65
N ALA A 158 -1.99 9.99 22.20
CA ALA A 158 -2.23 10.02 23.65
C ALA A 158 -1.82 8.72 24.35
N THR A 159 -1.84 7.58 23.63
CA THR A 159 -1.36 6.29 24.16
C THR A 159 0.17 6.17 24.25
N CYS A 160 0.92 7.08 23.63
CA CYS A 160 2.38 7.11 23.69
C CYS A 160 2.88 7.84 24.95
N ALA A 161 2.23 7.66 26.10
CA ALA A 161 2.38 8.55 27.25
C ALA A 161 3.69 8.44 28.05
N SER A 162 4.51 7.40 27.81
CA SER A 162 5.77 7.19 28.54
C SER A 162 7.00 7.70 27.80
N ASP A 163 8.12 7.82 28.52
CA ASP A 163 9.45 8.08 27.97
C ASP A 163 10.15 6.80 27.45
N SER A 164 9.40 5.70 27.29
CA SER A 164 9.96 4.48 26.72
C SER A 164 10.32 4.70 25.25
N LEU A 165 11.40 4.05 24.80
CA LEU A 165 11.83 4.13 23.39
C LEU A 165 10.73 3.73 22.40
N ARG A 166 9.81 2.82 22.80
CA ARG A 166 8.67 2.42 21.94
C ARG A 166 7.67 3.57 21.79
N ASP A 167 7.32 4.25 22.87
CA ASP A 167 6.37 5.37 22.82
C ASP A 167 6.94 6.56 22.06
N ILE A 168 8.22 6.89 22.28
CA ILE A 168 8.92 7.95 21.53
C ILE A 168 8.94 7.61 20.04
N ARG A 169 9.34 6.38 19.67
CA ARG A 169 9.37 5.92 18.28
C ARG A 169 7.99 5.97 17.64
N ASP A 170 6.97 5.41 18.30
CA ASP A 170 5.64 5.24 17.73
C ASP A 170 4.96 6.60 17.54
N ARG A 171 5.15 7.55 18.48
CA ARG A 171 4.74 8.94 18.33
C ARG A 171 5.36 9.58 17.10
N ALA A 172 6.69 9.53 16.99
CA ALA A 172 7.41 10.10 15.84
C ALA A 172 6.95 9.46 14.52
N MET A 173 6.82 8.12 14.50
CA MET A 173 6.41 7.37 13.31
C MET A 173 5.01 7.75 12.85
N LEU A 174 4.02 7.81 13.74
CA LEU A 174 2.64 8.16 13.41
C LEU A 174 2.54 9.61 12.93
N MET A 175 3.23 10.54 13.60
CA MET A 175 3.26 11.94 13.20
C MET A 175 3.91 12.14 11.83
N VAL A 176 5.10 11.57 11.61
CA VAL A 176 5.79 11.66 10.32
C VAL A 176 4.94 11.02 9.22
N ALA A 177 4.38 9.84 9.46
CA ALA A 177 3.55 9.14 8.47
C ALA A 177 2.32 9.94 8.04
N PHE A 178 1.64 10.59 9.00
CA PHE A 178 0.47 11.41 8.70
C PHE A 178 0.85 12.73 8.06
N ALA A 179 1.78 13.49 8.68
CA ALA A 179 2.13 14.85 8.27
C ALA A 179 2.78 14.92 6.88
N SER A 180 3.57 13.91 6.49
CA SER A 180 4.14 13.80 5.13
C SER A 180 3.11 13.36 4.06
N GLY A 181 1.82 13.60 4.30
CA GLY A 181 0.73 13.34 3.36
C GLY A 181 0.20 11.90 3.40
N GLY A 182 0.21 11.27 4.58
CA GLY A 182 -0.29 9.92 4.77
C GLY A 182 0.50 8.87 3.97
N ARG A 183 1.80 8.79 4.24
CA ARG A 183 2.73 7.89 3.55
C ARG A 183 2.38 6.42 3.74
N ARG A 184 2.74 5.59 2.75
CA ARG A 184 2.55 4.14 2.86
C ARG A 184 3.52 3.58 3.90
N ARG A 185 3.10 2.50 4.56
CA ARG A 185 3.92 1.76 5.54
C ARG A 185 5.33 1.42 5.07
N SER A 186 5.51 1.08 3.80
CA SER A 186 6.83 0.75 3.24
C SER A 186 7.71 1.98 3.04
N GLU A 187 7.10 3.13 2.70
CA GLU A 187 7.82 4.41 2.62
C GLU A 187 8.32 4.82 4.00
N ILE A 188 7.49 4.64 5.04
CA ILE A 188 7.87 4.96 6.43
C ILE A 188 8.91 3.98 6.99
N ALA A 189 8.72 2.68 6.77
CA ALA A 189 9.70 1.68 7.17
C ALA A 189 11.06 1.87 6.49
N GLY A 190 11.06 2.29 5.22
CA GLY A 190 12.27 2.52 4.42
C GLY A 190 12.91 3.89 4.59
N LEU A 191 12.31 4.80 5.36
CA LEU A 191 12.75 6.19 5.47
C LEU A 191 14.15 6.29 6.07
N ARG A 192 15.01 7.07 5.42
CA ARG A 192 16.42 7.24 5.79
C ARG A 192 16.73 8.67 6.18
N LEU A 193 17.69 8.84 7.10
CA LEU A 193 18.12 10.15 7.56
C LEU A 193 18.71 10.99 6.41
N GLU A 194 19.36 10.34 5.44
CA GLU A 194 19.93 11.01 4.26
C GLU A 194 18.88 11.63 3.32
N GLN A 195 17.58 11.33 3.52
CA GLN A 195 16.49 11.92 2.75
C GLN A 195 16.01 13.24 3.34
N PHE A 196 16.54 13.69 4.48
CA PHE A 196 16.11 14.93 5.11
C PHE A 196 17.04 16.11 4.80
N THR A 197 16.45 17.26 4.53
CA THR A 197 17.15 18.54 4.49
C THR A 197 16.50 19.48 5.50
N ILE A 198 17.31 20.16 6.31
CA ILE A 198 16.82 21.17 7.24
C ILE A 198 16.40 22.39 6.43
N GLU A 199 15.17 22.83 6.64
CA GLU A 199 14.61 24.02 6.00
C GLU A 199 14.54 25.16 7.02
N PRO A 200 14.51 26.43 6.55
CA PRO A 200 14.25 27.57 7.42
C PRO A 200 12.96 27.35 8.24
N PRO A 201 12.97 27.71 9.54
CA PRO A 201 11.77 27.69 10.36
C PRO A 201 10.65 28.54 9.76
N ILE A 202 9.40 28.14 9.98
CA ILE A 202 8.22 28.88 9.51
C ILE A 202 7.74 29.81 10.63
N GLU A 203 7.80 31.11 10.38
CA GLU A 203 7.27 32.14 11.28
C GLU A 203 5.75 32.02 11.40
N VAL A 204 5.24 32.23 12.61
CA VAL A 204 3.80 32.22 12.92
C VAL A 204 3.47 33.42 13.80
N ASP A 205 2.32 34.06 13.54
CA ASP A 205 1.98 35.38 14.11
C ASP A 205 1.96 35.40 15.66
N ASP A 206 1.68 34.27 16.31
CA ASP A 206 1.49 34.17 17.77
C ASP A 206 2.23 32.98 18.41
N GLY A 207 3.47 32.70 18.00
CA GLY A 207 4.22 31.58 18.58
C GLY A 207 5.68 31.52 18.17
N PRO A 208 6.46 30.60 18.79
CA PRO A 208 7.82 30.34 18.33
C PRO A 208 7.79 29.80 16.89
N PRO A 209 8.81 30.11 16.08
CA PRO A 209 8.87 29.64 14.70
C PRO A 209 8.89 28.11 14.66
N LEU A 210 8.14 27.55 13.72
CA LEU A 210 7.97 26.11 13.62
C LEU A 210 9.17 25.48 12.91
N PRO A 211 9.84 24.47 13.48
CA PRO A 211 10.93 23.77 12.81
C PRO A 211 10.42 23.09 11.53
N SER A 212 11.24 23.11 10.47
CA SER A 212 10.86 22.60 9.15
C SER A 212 11.92 21.65 8.58
N LEU A 213 11.46 20.58 7.92
CA LEU A 213 12.29 19.62 7.22
C LEU A 213 11.68 19.27 5.86
N ALA A 214 12.51 19.21 4.83
CA ALA A 214 12.18 18.61 3.55
C ALA A 214 12.51 17.10 3.57
N ILE A 215 11.63 16.27 2.98
CA ILE A 215 11.86 14.84 2.74
C ILE A 215 11.94 14.58 1.24
N HIS A 216 13.08 14.06 0.78
CA HIS A 216 13.35 13.68 -0.60
C HIS A 216 12.93 12.23 -0.88
N LEU A 217 11.82 12.01 -1.57
CA LEU A 217 11.17 10.70 -1.72
C LEU A 217 11.82 9.76 -2.77
N GLY A 218 12.83 10.22 -3.52
CA GLY A 218 13.52 9.46 -4.58
C GLY A 218 15.00 9.12 -4.32
N ARG A 219 15.60 9.64 -3.25
CA ARG A 219 17.03 9.43 -2.96
C ARG A 219 17.25 8.26 -2.00
N THR A 220 17.61 7.09 -2.54
CA THR A 220 18.21 6.02 -1.75
C THR A 220 19.61 5.71 -2.28
N LYS A 221 20.62 6.40 -1.73
CA LYS A 221 22.10 6.21 -1.88
C LYS A 221 22.72 6.10 -3.28
N THR A 222 22.00 5.81 -4.36
CA THR A 222 22.56 5.54 -5.71
C THR A 222 21.78 6.13 -6.89
N THR A 223 20.76 6.96 -6.68
CA THR A 223 19.99 7.59 -7.77
C THR A 223 20.28 9.08 -7.86
N THR A 224 21.23 9.46 -8.70
CA THR A 224 21.35 10.81 -9.26
C THR A 224 20.44 10.90 -10.47
N GLY A 225 19.30 11.58 -10.33
CA GLY A 225 18.50 12.05 -11.46
C GLY A 225 17.23 11.25 -11.75
N GLU A 226 16.14 11.60 -11.07
CA GLU A 226 14.78 11.68 -11.64
C GLU A 226 13.88 12.31 -10.58
N GLN A 227 13.29 13.48 -10.90
CA GLN A 227 12.36 14.29 -10.09
C GLN A 227 12.50 14.12 -8.57
N ASP A 228 13.22 15.04 -7.90
CA ASP A 228 13.23 15.15 -6.44
C ASP A 228 11.82 15.50 -5.95
N ASP A 229 10.98 14.48 -5.78
CA ASP A 229 9.69 14.58 -5.11
C ASP A 229 9.95 14.96 -3.66
N VAL A 230 9.78 16.23 -3.34
CA VAL A 230 9.92 16.77 -1.98
C VAL A 230 8.55 16.88 -1.31
N VAL A 231 8.49 16.51 -0.04
CA VAL A 231 7.37 16.82 0.87
C VAL A 231 7.92 17.41 2.15
N TYR A 232 7.13 18.20 2.87
CA TYR A 232 7.61 18.93 4.04
C TYR A 232 7.04 18.39 5.36
N LEU A 233 7.82 18.47 6.42
CA LEU A 233 7.36 18.31 7.80
C LEU A 233 7.57 19.64 8.52
N THR A 234 6.58 20.09 9.28
CA THR A 234 6.65 21.36 9.99
C THR A 234 6.08 21.22 11.40
N GLY A 235 6.76 21.78 12.40
CA GLY A 235 6.30 21.84 13.79
C GLY A 235 6.43 20.50 14.52
N ARG A 236 5.38 20.13 15.27
CA ARG A 236 5.34 18.94 16.15
C ARG A 236 5.86 17.62 15.55
N PRO A 237 5.60 17.27 14.27
CA PRO A 237 6.20 16.09 13.65
C PRO A 237 7.73 16.13 13.58
N VAL A 238 8.33 17.31 13.35
CA VAL A 238 9.78 17.51 13.32
C VAL A 238 10.36 17.35 14.73
N GLU A 239 9.71 17.94 15.74
CA GLU A 239 10.11 17.81 17.15
C GLU A 239 10.08 16.34 17.61
N ALA A 240 9.00 15.62 17.30
CA ALA A 240 8.86 14.21 17.63
C ALA A 240 9.93 13.35 16.93
N LEU A 241 10.21 13.65 15.65
CA LEU A 241 11.27 12.98 14.90
C LEU A 241 12.64 13.22 15.55
N ASN A 242 12.99 14.46 15.87
CA ASN A 242 14.26 14.81 16.51
C ASN A 242 14.40 14.14 17.88
N THR A 243 13.32 14.10 18.67
CA THR A 243 13.27 13.40 19.96
C THR A 243 13.58 11.91 19.80
N TRP A 244 13.00 11.27 18.79
CA TRP A 244 13.29 9.87 18.47
C TRP A 244 14.74 9.66 18.02
N LEU A 245 15.25 10.48 17.09
CA LEU A 245 16.62 10.37 16.58
C LEU A 245 17.65 10.50 17.71
N ALA A 246 17.44 11.43 18.64
CA ALA A 246 18.27 11.62 19.81
C ALA A 246 18.20 10.42 20.77
N ALA A 247 16.99 10.01 21.16
CA ALA A 247 16.79 8.90 22.11
C ALA A 247 17.34 7.56 21.57
N ALA A 248 17.22 7.33 20.27
CA ALA A 248 17.71 6.13 19.59
C ALA A 248 19.18 6.22 19.14
N ARG A 249 19.83 7.37 19.33
CA ARG A 249 21.21 7.67 18.88
C ARG A 249 21.41 7.34 17.39
N ILE A 250 20.52 7.86 16.55
CA ILE A 250 20.54 7.63 15.10
C ILE A 250 21.19 8.83 14.41
N ASP A 251 22.38 8.60 13.86
CA ASP A 251 23.18 9.58 13.14
C ASP A 251 23.25 9.32 11.62
N LYS A 252 22.80 8.14 11.16
CA LYS A 252 22.75 7.74 9.74
C LYS A 252 21.80 6.58 9.49
N GLY A 253 21.46 6.36 8.22
CA GLY A 253 20.70 5.21 7.75
C GLY A 253 19.21 5.27 8.11
N SER A 254 18.60 4.11 8.36
CA SER A 254 17.16 3.99 8.60
C SER A 254 16.72 4.75 9.85
N VAL A 255 15.68 5.59 9.68
CA VAL A 255 15.10 6.41 10.75
C VAL A 255 14.33 5.54 11.73
N PHE A 256 13.38 4.74 11.26
CA PHE A 256 12.58 3.88 12.11
C PHE A 256 13.19 2.48 12.17
N ARG A 257 13.51 2.03 13.38
CA ARG A 257 14.20 0.77 13.64
C ARG A 257 13.41 -0.10 14.62
N GLY A 258 13.59 -1.41 14.51
CA GLY A 258 13.01 -2.36 15.47
C GLY A 258 13.59 -2.16 16.88
N ILE A 259 12.79 -2.40 17.91
CA ILE A 259 13.23 -2.35 19.32
C ILE A 259 13.05 -3.75 19.90
N GLY A 260 14.14 -4.34 20.41
CA GLY A 260 14.14 -5.65 21.02
C GLY A 260 13.35 -5.71 22.34
N ARG A 261 13.18 -6.91 22.88
CA ARG A 261 12.49 -7.11 24.17
C ARG A 261 13.16 -6.37 25.33
N TRP A 262 14.48 -6.24 25.28
CA TRP A 262 15.32 -5.57 26.28
C TRP A 262 15.53 -4.07 26.01
N GLY A 263 14.75 -3.45 25.11
CA GLY A 263 14.88 -2.03 24.79
C GLY A 263 16.03 -1.69 23.83
N THR A 264 16.76 -2.67 23.30
CA THR A 264 17.85 -2.42 22.34
C THR A 264 17.31 -2.03 20.97
N VAL A 265 17.84 -0.92 20.41
CA VAL A 265 17.48 -0.45 19.07
C VAL A 265 18.27 -1.25 18.03
N SER A 266 17.56 -1.89 17.09
CA SER A 266 18.14 -2.64 15.99
C SER A 266 18.92 -1.71 15.05
N ARG A 267 19.92 -2.25 14.34
CA ARG A 267 20.57 -1.54 13.22
C ARG A 267 19.77 -1.63 11.90
N ARG A 268 18.83 -2.57 11.82
CA ARG A 268 18.00 -2.79 10.62
C ARG A 268 16.78 -1.87 10.62
N ALA A 269 16.32 -1.54 9.42
CA ALA A 269 15.04 -0.87 9.20
C ALA A 269 13.89 -1.63 9.87
N LEU A 270 12.87 -0.88 10.29
CA LEU A 270 11.62 -1.46 10.76
C LEU A 270 10.95 -2.24 9.62
N ASP A 271 10.38 -3.41 9.92
CA ASP A 271 9.60 -4.13 8.90
C ASP A 271 8.31 -3.36 8.54
N PRO A 272 7.92 -3.25 7.26
CA PRO A 272 6.69 -2.55 6.87
C PRO A 272 5.41 -3.09 7.52
N GLN A 273 5.35 -4.37 7.91
CA GLN A 273 4.22 -4.94 8.66
C GLN A 273 4.22 -4.47 10.11
N SER A 274 5.39 -4.24 10.71
CA SER A 274 5.50 -3.71 12.07
C SER A 274 4.87 -2.32 12.19
N VAL A 275 4.96 -1.47 11.17
CA VAL A 275 4.24 -0.18 11.15
C VAL A 275 2.73 -0.38 11.31
N ASN A 276 2.16 -1.39 10.65
CA ASN A 276 0.75 -1.72 10.77
C ASN A 276 0.39 -2.34 12.11
N ALA A 277 1.24 -3.22 12.64
CA ALA A 277 1.06 -3.84 13.95
C ALA A 277 1.09 -2.78 15.07
N ILE A 278 2.04 -1.84 15.01
CA ILE A 278 2.13 -0.72 15.94
C ILE A 278 0.84 0.12 15.90
N LEU A 279 0.38 0.50 14.71
CA LEU A 279 -0.85 1.30 14.60
C LEU A 279 -2.05 0.58 15.22
N LYS A 280 -2.20 -0.72 14.97
CA LYS A 280 -3.28 -1.53 15.56
C LYS A 280 -3.18 -1.64 17.08
N GLN A 281 -1.97 -1.86 17.60
CA GLN A 281 -1.71 -1.89 19.03
C GLN A 281 -2.07 -0.55 19.68
N ARG A 282 -1.67 0.58 19.07
CA ARG A 282 -2.02 1.92 19.56
C ARG A 282 -3.53 2.18 19.49
N ALA A 283 -4.21 1.66 18.48
CA ALA A 283 -5.67 1.75 18.38
C ALA A 283 -6.36 0.99 19.51
N GLU A 284 -5.92 -0.25 19.79
CA GLU A 284 -6.41 -1.05 20.90
C GLU A 284 -6.19 -0.36 22.26
N MET A 285 -4.99 0.18 22.50
CA MET A 285 -4.67 0.95 23.70
C MET A 285 -5.54 2.23 23.83
N ALA A 286 -5.99 2.80 22.71
CA ALA A 286 -6.87 3.97 22.69
C ALA A 286 -8.36 3.60 22.86
N GLY A 287 -8.69 2.33 23.09
CA GLY A 287 -10.07 1.84 23.21
C GLY A 287 -10.81 1.74 21.87
N LEU A 288 -10.09 1.73 20.75
CA LEU A 288 -10.66 1.60 19.41
C LEU A 288 -10.65 0.14 18.95
N GLU A 289 -11.58 -0.23 18.09
CA GLU A 289 -11.63 -1.56 17.47
C GLU A 289 -10.47 -1.72 16.46
N SER A 290 -9.36 -2.32 16.89
CA SER A 290 -8.12 -2.44 16.10
C SER A 290 -8.30 -3.17 14.76
N GLY A 291 -9.36 -3.97 14.61
CA GLY A 291 -9.77 -4.61 13.36
C GLY A 291 -10.17 -3.62 12.26
N GLU A 292 -10.68 -2.45 12.64
CA GLU A 292 -11.16 -1.42 11.70
C GLU A 292 -10.05 -0.50 11.16
N PHE A 293 -8.88 -0.51 11.83
CA PHE A 293 -7.77 0.38 11.52
C PHE A 293 -6.56 -0.35 10.95
N SER A 294 -5.82 0.34 10.07
CA SER A 294 -4.56 -0.15 9.50
C SER A 294 -3.67 1.02 9.11
N ALA A 295 -2.40 0.75 8.81
CA ALA A 295 -1.48 1.75 8.25
C ALA A 295 -1.99 2.37 6.94
N HIS A 296 -2.89 1.70 6.21
CA HIS A 296 -3.52 2.27 5.02
C HIS A 296 -4.52 3.41 5.37
N GLY A 297 -5.07 3.37 6.58
CA GLY A 297 -5.98 4.38 7.11
C GLY A 297 -5.34 5.75 7.28
N LEU A 298 -4.01 5.84 7.43
CA LEU A 298 -3.26 7.10 7.51
C LEU A 298 -3.34 7.91 6.21
N ARG A 299 -3.25 7.23 5.04
CA ARG A 299 -3.32 7.89 3.74
C ARG A 299 -4.69 8.47 3.44
N SER A 300 -5.73 7.67 3.68
CA SER A 300 -7.11 8.15 3.56
C SER A 300 -7.42 9.21 4.61
N GLY A 301 -6.91 9.03 5.83
CA GLY A 301 -7.09 9.93 6.96
C GLY A 301 -6.53 11.31 6.70
N TYR A 302 -5.31 11.40 6.16
CA TYR A 302 -4.70 12.68 5.78
C TYR A 302 -5.56 13.44 4.76
N LEU A 303 -5.99 12.80 3.67
CA LEU A 303 -6.83 13.46 2.66
C LEU A 303 -8.21 13.84 3.18
N THR A 304 -8.81 12.99 4.02
CA THR A 304 -10.09 13.30 4.66
C THR A 304 -9.96 14.47 5.64
N GLU A 305 -8.87 14.52 6.41
CA GLU A 305 -8.58 15.63 7.32
C GLU A 305 -8.33 16.94 6.55
N ALA A 306 -7.56 16.89 5.47
CA ALA A 306 -7.33 18.04 4.60
C ALA A 306 -8.65 18.58 4.03
N ALA A 307 -9.55 17.69 3.59
CA ALA A 307 -10.89 18.06 3.15
C ALA A 307 -11.73 18.69 4.27
N ASN A 308 -11.71 18.11 5.48
CA ASN A 308 -12.43 18.63 6.64
C ASN A 308 -11.96 20.04 7.03
N ARG A 309 -10.67 20.33 6.86
CA ARG A 309 -10.05 21.65 7.11
C ARG A 309 -10.19 22.63 5.94
N GLY A 310 -10.82 22.22 4.84
CA GLY A 310 -10.98 23.07 3.66
C GLY A 310 -9.69 23.31 2.87
N ILE A 311 -8.65 22.51 3.08
CA ILE A 311 -7.38 22.61 2.34
C ILE A 311 -7.65 22.26 0.85
N PRO A 312 -7.25 23.11 -0.10
CA PRO A 312 -7.41 22.84 -1.52
C PRO A 312 -6.86 21.47 -1.94
N LEU A 313 -7.60 20.76 -2.79
CA LEU A 313 -7.20 19.44 -3.27
C LEU A 313 -5.81 19.42 -3.92
N PRO A 314 -5.41 20.40 -4.77
CA PRO A 314 -4.06 20.43 -5.34
C PRO A 314 -2.96 20.46 -4.28
N GLU A 315 -3.10 21.31 -3.27
CA GLU A 315 -2.15 21.44 -2.14
C GLU A 315 -2.04 20.11 -1.36
N ALA A 316 -3.17 19.50 -1.03
CA ALA A 316 -3.16 18.18 -0.37
C ALA A 316 -2.57 17.08 -1.26
N MET A 317 -2.71 17.18 -2.59
CA MET A 317 -2.12 16.25 -3.56
C MET A 317 -0.61 16.42 -3.70
N GLU A 318 -0.09 17.64 -3.61
CA GLU A 318 1.36 17.91 -3.58
C GLU A 318 2.00 17.24 -2.37
N GLN A 319 1.42 17.42 -1.19
CA GLN A 319 1.93 16.80 0.04
C GLN A 319 1.72 15.29 0.07
N SER A 320 0.61 14.76 -0.45
CA SER A 320 0.32 13.31 -0.48
C SER A 320 0.88 12.56 -1.69
N ARG A 321 1.43 13.27 -2.68
CA ARG A 321 1.91 12.75 -3.98
C ARG A 321 0.89 11.82 -4.66
N HIS A 322 -0.39 12.16 -4.61
CA HIS A 322 -1.39 11.46 -5.43
C HIS A 322 -1.28 11.95 -6.87
N ARG A 323 -1.12 11.03 -7.83
CA ARG A 323 -1.09 11.38 -9.27
C ARG A 323 -2.49 11.46 -9.89
N SER A 324 -3.44 10.67 -9.39
CA SER A 324 -4.82 10.67 -9.89
C SER A 324 -5.69 11.58 -9.05
N VAL A 325 -6.21 12.64 -9.69
CA VAL A 325 -7.20 13.54 -9.12
C VAL A 325 -8.48 12.78 -8.75
N GLN A 326 -8.93 11.85 -9.59
CA GLN A 326 -10.13 11.05 -9.33
C GLN A 326 -10.00 10.22 -8.05
N GLN A 327 -8.82 9.63 -7.83
CA GLN A 327 -8.54 8.88 -6.60
C GLN A 327 -8.55 9.80 -5.37
N ALA A 328 -7.88 10.95 -5.44
CA ALA A 328 -7.79 11.88 -4.31
C ALA A 328 -9.15 12.54 -3.98
N SER A 329 -9.88 12.98 -5.01
CA SER A 329 -11.22 13.56 -4.92
C SER A 329 -12.22 12.62 -4.26
N SER A 330 -12.06 11.29 -4.41
CA SER A 330 -12.93 10.31 -3.75
C SER A 330 -12.96 10.42 -2.22
N TYR A 331 -11.88 10.93 -1.60
CA TYR A 331 -11.81 11.18 -0.16
C TYR A 331 -12.50 12.49 0.24
N TYR A 332 -12.32 13.54 -0.56
CA TYR A 332 -12.95 14.86 -0.37
C TYR A 332 -14.47 14.77 -0.52
N ASN A 333 -14.93 14.06 -1.55
CA ASN A 333 -16.35 13.94 -1.85
C ASN A 333 -17.14 13.17 -0.78
N ASN A 334 -16.50 12.39 0.09
CA ASN A 334 -17.21 11.70 1.18
C ASN A 334 -17.32 12.55 2.44
N ALA A 335 -16.29 13.36 2.74
CA ALA A 335 -16.24 14.22 3.91
C ALA A 335 -17.30 15.34 3.88
N SER A 336 -17.45 15.99 2.71
CA SER A 336 -18.30 17.18 2.56
C SER A 336 -19.62 16.91 1.84
N ARG A 337 -19.94 15.66 1.47
CA ARG A 337 -21.11 15.41 0.59
C ARG A 337 -22.45 15.83 1.18
N ARG A 338 -22.65 15.59 2.48
CA ARG A 338 -23.92 15.85 3.16
C ARG A 338 -24.02 17.28 3.73
N SER A 339 -22.89 17.89 4.07
CA SER A 339 -22.82 19.18 4.76
C SER A 339 -22.16 20.30 3.94
N GLY A 340 -21.68 19.99 2.73
CA GLY A 340 -20.96 20.92 1.87
C GLY A 340 -21.87 22.02 1.32
N ARG A 341 -21.26 23.11 0.84
CA ARG A 341 -21.98 24.23 0.21
C ARG A 341 -22.86 23.76 -0.96
N ALA A 342 -22.40 22.78 -1.73
CA ALA A 342 -23.18 22.17 -2.82
C ALA A 342 -24.50 21.52 -2.34
N ALA A 343 -24.55 21.01 -1.11
CA ALA A 343 -25.77 20.44 -0.52
C ALA A 343 -26.67 21.51 0.16
N ARG A 344 -26.16 22.74 0.33
CA ARG A 344 -26.82 23.89 0.96
C ARG A 344 -26.95 25.05 -0.02
N ILE A 345 -27.24 24.72 -1.28
CA ILE A 345 -27.29 25.69 -2.39
C ILE A 345 -28.61 26.49 -2.41
N LEU A 346 -29.61 26.02 -1.69
CA LEU A 346 -30.87 26.71 -1.38
C LEU A 346 -30.82 27.21 0.07
#